data_AF-A0A1J5PD39-F1
#
_entry.id   AF-A0A1J5PD39-F1
#
_cell.length_a   1.000
_cell.length_b   1.000
_cell.length_c   1.000
_cell.angle_alpha   90.00
_cell.angle_beta   90.00
_cell.angle_gamma   90.00
#
_symmetry.space_group_name_H-M   'P 1'
#
loop_
_entity.id
_entity.type
_entity.pdbx_description
1 polymer ?
#
loop_
_entity_poly.entity_id
_entity_poly.type
_entity_poly.pdbx_seq_one_letter_code
_entity_poly.pdbx_strand_id
1 'polypeptide(L)'
;MFFASQVLETVTQDSARMVETGQAQAAAYDAAAFKTNVVCPQLVALFTCNNIYVDVKSYSSFTAVTIDSEIDATGAFTSGNLKYCPGNAGDIVVVRLFYQWPLFVTGLGYNISNLAGNQRLLVATAAFRNEPFTAPTSTC
;
A
#
# COMPACT_ATOMS: atom_id res chain seq x y z
N MET A 1 5.26 3.81 -17.90
CA MET A 1 5.20 3.90 -16.42
C MET A 1 5.70 2.58 -15.83
N PHE A 2 7.00 2.30 -15.94
CA PHE A 2 7.59 1.05 -15.44
C PHE A 2 8.47 1.33 -14.23
N PHE A 3 9.46 2.23 -14.36
CA PHE A 3 10.38 2.55 -13.26
C PHE A 3 9.68 3.11 -12.01
N ALA A 4 8.69 3.98 -12.16
CA ALA A 4 7.89 4.44 -11.04
C ALA A 4 7.18 3.27 -10.32
N SER A 5 6.58 2.34 -11.07
CA SER A 5 5.98 1.13 -10.50
C SER A 5 7.02 0.24 -9.80
N GLN A 6 8.20 0.05 -10.39
CA GLN A 6 9.28 -0.75 -9.77
C GLN A 6 9.78 -0.15 -8.46
N VAL A 7 9.90 1.18 -8.39
CA VAL A 7 10.25 1.87 -7.14
C VAL A 7 9.16 1.66 -6.09
N LEU A 8 7.88 1.83 -6.45
CA LEU A 8 6.77 1.63 -5.53
C LEU A 8 6.68 0.16 -5.06
N GLU A 9 6.97 -0.80 -5.94
CA GLU A 9 7.04 -2.22 -5.60
C GLU A 9 8.17 -2.49 -4.61
N THR A 10 9.36 -1.94 -4.84
CA THR A 10 10.51 -2.09 -3.93
C THR A 10 10.17 -1.55 -2.54
N VAL A 11 9.61 -0.35 -2.46
CA VAL A 11 9.19 0.28 -1.19
C VAL A 11 8.10 -0.56 -0.50
N THR A 12 7.12 -1.09 -1.26
CA THR A 12 6.09 -1.98 -0.69
C THR A 12 6.69 -3.24 -0.09
N GLN A 13 7.61 -3.90 -0.80
CA GLN A 13 8.25 -5.13 -0.32
C GLN A 13 9.12 -4.88 0.91
N ASP A 14 9.90 -3.78 0.93
CA ASP A 14 10.74 -3.43 2.08
C ASP A 14 9.89 -3.02 3.30
N SER A 15 8.81 -2.27 3.08
CA SER A 15 7.86 -1.89 4.13
C SER A 15 7.07 -3.10 4.66
N ALA A 16 6.71 -4.04 3.79
CA ALA A 16 5.95 -5.24 4.14
C ALA A 16 6.70 -6.12 5.14
N ARG A 17 8.04 -6.22 5.04
CA ARG A 17 8.87 -6.96 6.00
C ARG A 17 8.68 -6.49 7.45
N MET A 18 8.46 -5.19 7.67
CA MET A 18 8.20 -4.67 9.02
C MET A 18 6.91 -5.24 9.62
N VAL A 19 5.91 -5.52 8.77
CA VAL A 19 4.66 -6.16 9.19
C VAL A 19 4.85 -7.68 9.31
N GLU A 20 5.50 -8.30 8.33
CA GLU A 20 5.76 -9.74 8.27
C GLU A 20 6.50 -10.25 9.51
N THR A 21 7.51 -9.51 9.97
CA THR A 21 8.31 -9.90 11.15
C THR A 21 7.75 -9.35 12.47
N GLY A 22 6.55 -8.78 12.49
CA GLY A 22 5.93 -8.28 13.73
C GLY A 22 6.46 -6.95 14.27
N GLN A 23 7.38 -6.27 13.57
CA GLN A 23 8.02 -5.04 14.06
C GLN A 23 7.03 -3.87 14.11
N ALA A 24 6.17 -3.73 13.11
CA ALA A 24 5.13 -2.69 13.08
C ALA A 24 4.09 -2.91 14.19
N GLN A 25 3.76 -4.17 14.49
CA GLN A 25 2.85 -4.57 15.55
C GLN A 25 3.46 -4.29 16.93
N ALA A 26 4.73 -4.66 17.14
CA ALA A 26 5.44 -4.39 18.38
C ALA A 26 5.60 -2.88 18.66
N ALA A 27 5.79 -2.08 17.61
CA ALA A 27 5.85 -0.62 17.70
C ALA A 27 4.46 0.04 17.83
N ALA A 28 3.37 -0.73 17.79
CA ALA A 28 1.99 -0.26 17.83
C ALA A 28 1.70 0.85 16.79
N TYR A 29 2.29 0.74 15.60
CA TYR A 29 2.03 1.70 14.52
C TYR A 29 0.59 1.62 14.07
N ASP A 30 -0.06 2.78 13.93
CA ASP A 30 -1.26 2.93 13.13
C ASP A 30 -0.89 3.20 11.65
N ALA A 31 -1.90 3.40 10.79
CA ALA A 31 -1.67 3.67 9.37
C ALA A 31 -0.77 4.89 9.12
N ALA A 32 -0.94 5.95 9.92
CA ALA A 32 -0.21 7.21 9.74
C ALA A 32 1.23 7.09 10.24
N ALA A 33 1.44 6.42 11.37
CA ALA A 33 2.75 6.11 11.92
C ALA A 33 3.52 5.15 10.99
N PHE A 34 2.87 4.11 10.47
CA PHE A 34 3.49 3.20 9.51
C PHE A 34 3.90 3.94 8.23
N LYS A 35 3.00 4.74 7.66
CA LYS A 35 3.31 5.57 6.49
C LYS A 35 4.51 6.49 6.76
N THR A 36 4.51 7.21 7.88
CA THR A 36 5.51 8.24 8.18
C THR A 36 6.86 7.63 8.54
N ASN A 37 6.88 6.57 9.34
CA ASN A 37 8.11 6.01 9.91
C ASN A 37 8.72 4.89 9.05
N VAL A 38 7.92 4.20 8.23
CA VAL A 38 8.38 3.04 7.45
C VAL A 38 8.38 3.35 5.96
N VAL A 39 7.24 3.78 5.41
CA VAL A 39 7.07 3.92 3.94
C VAL A 39 7.79 5.15 3.40
N CYS A 40 7.52 6.32 3.98
CA CYS A 40 7.99 7.58 3.44
C CYS A 40 9.52 7.79 3.45
N PRO A 41 10.29 7.30 4.44
CA PRO A 41 11.75 7.37 4.41
C PRO A 41 12.39 6.58 3.27
N GLN A 42 11.68 5.60 2.70
CA GLN A 42 12.17 4.77 1.58
C GLN A 42 11.91 5.41 0.20
N LEU A 43 11.13 6.50 0.15
CA LEU A 43 10.78 7.16 -1.10
C LEU A 43 11.95 7.97 -1.67
N VAL A 44 12.17 7.82 -2.97
CA VAL A 44 13.15 8.60 -3.74
C VAL A 44 12.52 9.83 -4.38
N ALA A 45 13.35 10.72 -4.95
CA ALA A 45 13.03 12.08 -5.44
C ALA A 45 11.84 12.24 -6.43
N LEU A 46 11.19 11.15 -6.84
CA LEU A 46 10.04 11.16 -7.76
C LEU A 46 8.69 10.94 -7.06
N PHE A 47 8.68 10.64 -5.76
CA PHE A 47 7.47 10.40 -4.98
C PHE A 47 7.32 11.46 -3.89
N THR A 48 6.09 11.91 -3.67
CA THR A 48 5.75 12.70 -2.47
C THR A 48 5.00 11.82 -1.48
N CYS A 49 5.47 11.78 -0.24
CA CYS A 49 4.83 11.01 0.83
C CYS A 49 3.33 11.34 0.96
N ASN A 50 2.93 12.59 0.74
CA ASN A 50 1.53 13.03 0.80
C ASN A 50 0.61 12.26 -0.16
N ASN A 51 1.12 11.87 -1.34
CA ASN A 51 0.33 11.19 -2.36
C ASN A 51 0.35 9.65 -2.22
N ILE A 52 1.02 9.11 -1.19
CA ILE A 52 0.97 7.69 -0.84
C ILE A 52 -0.19 7.39 0.11
N TYR A 53 -0.89 6.30 -0.16
CA TYR A 53 -1.87 5.71 0.74
C TYR A 53 -1.46 4.27 1.06
N VAL A 54 -1.64 3.91 2.33
CA VAL A 54 -1.29 2.60 2.88
C VAL A 54 -2.58 1.82 3.11
N ASP A 55 -2.59 0.57 2.69
CA ASP A 55 -3.63 -0.40 3.01
C ASP A 55 -2.97 -1.67 3.54
N VAL A 56 -3.32 -2.09 4.74
CA VAL A 56 -2.85 -3.34 5.34
C VAL A 56 -4.08 -4.09 5.83
N LYS A 57 -4.28 -5.29 5.31
CA LYS A 57 -5.44 -6.14 5.64
C LYS A 57 -4.97 -7.53 6.03
N SER A 58 -5.47 -8.03 7.16
CA SER A 58 -5.29 -9.41 7.61
C SER A 58 -6.45 -10.30 7.16
N TYR A 59 -6.16 -11.58 6.93
CA TYR A 59 -7.08 -12.60 6.44
C TYR A 59 -6.77 -13.93 7.12
N SER A 60 -7.79 -14.79 7.26
CA SER A 60 -7.64 -16.14 7.81
C SER A 60 -6.99 -17.14 6.84
N SER A 61 -7.01 -16.85 5.53
CA SER A 61 -6.43 -17.70 4.48
C SER A 61 -6.17 -16.91 3.20
N PHE A 62 -5.26 -17.39 2.37
CA PHE A 62 -4.99 -16.80 1.05
C PHE A 62 -6.21 -16.83 0.13
N THR A 63 -7.08 -17.82 0.27
CA THR A 63 -8.32 -17.93 -0.53
C THR A 63 -9.39 -16.90 -0.14
N ALA A 64 -9.27 -16.27 1.03
CA ALA A 64 -10.18 -15.22 1.48
C ALA A 64 -9.74 -13.81 1.05
N VAL A 65 -8.58 -13.68 0.42
CA VAL A 65 -8.03 -12.38 0.00
C VAL A 65 -8.89 -11.77 -1.11
N THR A 66 -9.32 -10.53 -0.89
CA THR A 66 -9.98 -9.69 -1.91
C THR A 66 -9.09 -8.51 -2.25
N ILE A 67 -8.91 -8.25 -3.55
CA ILE A 67 -8.11 -7.13 -4.06
C ILE A 67 -9.04 -6.20 -4.84
N ASP A 68 -9.67 -5.28 -4.11
CA ASP A 68 -10.62 -4.34 -4.69
C ASP A 68 -9.90 -3.17 -5.38
N SER A 69 -10.52 -2.62 -6.42
CA SER A 69 -10.09 -1.38 -7.06
C SER A 69 -10.43 -0.19 -6.18
N GLU A 70 -9.47 0.68 -5.91
CA GLU A 70 -9.68 1.94 -5.17
C GLU A 70 -9.94 3.12 -6.11
N ILE A 71 -10.59 2.83 -7.25
CA ILE A 71 -11.08 3.81 -8.22
C ILE A 71 -12.59 3.67 -8.27
N ASP A 72 -13.31 4.74 -7.96
CA ASP A 72 -14.77 4.74 -7.97
C ASP A 72 -15.35 4.88 -9.39
N ALA A 73 -16.68 4.84 -9.50
CA ALA A 73 -17.38 4.95 -10.78
C ALA A 73 -17.17 6.30 -11.50
N THR A 74 -16.70 7.33 -10.80
CA THR A 74 -16.37 8.65 -11.37
C THR A 74 -14.92 8.73 -11.86
N GLY A 75 -14.13 7.67 -11.63
CA GLY A 75 -12.70 7.67 -11.90
C GLY A 75 -11.88 8.39 -10.82
N ALA A 76 -12.46 8.67 -9.65
CA ALA A 76 -11.72 9.26 -8.53
C ALA A 76 -11.10 8.18 -7.65
N PHE A 77 -9.96 8.49 -7.03
CA PHE A 77 -9.39 7.63 -6.00
C PHE A 77 -10.28 7.66 -4.75
N THR A 78 -10.60 6.50 -4.19
CA THR A 78 -11.34 6.38 -2.93
C THR A 78 -10.48 5.73 -1.87
N SER A 79 -10.48 6.30 -0.65
CA SER A 79 -9.78 5.73 0.50
C SER A 79 -10.72 5.05 1.50
N GLY A 80 -12.01 4.93 1.19
CA GLY A 80 -13.04 4.46 2.13
C GLY A 80 -12.87 3.00 2.55
N ASN A 81 -12.27 2.18 1.68
CA ASN A 81 -12.04 0.75 1.91
C ASN A 81 -10.65 0.43 2.46
N LEU A 82 -9.79 1.45 2.62
CA LEU A 82 -8.46 1.24 3.17
C LEU A 82 -8.57 0.92 4.66
N LYS A 83 -7.75 -0.04 5.08
CA LYS A 83 -7.64 -0.45 6.48
C LYS A 83 -6.17 -0.50 6.86
N TYR A 84 -5.92 -0.50 8.17
CA TYR A 84 -4.60 -0.80 8.68
C TYR A 84 -4.74 -1.85 9.78
N CYS A 85 -4.52 -3.08 9.35
CA CYS A 85 -4.76 -4.30 10.08
C CYS A 85 -3.58 -5.24 9.84
N PRO A 86 -2.47 -5.05 10.56
CA PRO A 86 -1.23 -5.78 10.33
C PRO A 86 -1.30 -7.25 10.78
N GLY A 87 -2.37 -7.66 11.45
CA GLY A 87 -2.61 -9.05 11.85
C GLY A 87 -1.62 -9.57 12.90
N ASN A 88 -1.93 -10.75 13.41
CA ASN A 88 -1.15 -11.45 14.42
C ASN A 88 -0.15 -12.42 13.77
N ALA A 89 0.66 -13.06 14.61
CA ALA A 89 1.57 -14.12 14.17
C ALA A 89 0.78 -15.23 13.44
N GLY A 90 1.24 -15.62 12.24
CA GLY A 90 0.62 -16.65 11.42
C GLY A 90 -0.57 -16.22 10.55
N ASP A 91 -1.08 -14.99 10.71
CA ASP A 91 -2.15 -14.45 9.85
C ASP A 91 -1.64 -14.20 8.43
N ILE A 92 -2.55 -14.29 7.45
CA ILE A 92 -2.26 -13.87 6.09
C ILE A 92 -2.47 -12.37 6.01
N VAL A 93 -1.48 -11.63 5.49
CA VAL A 93 -1.53 -10.18 5.40
C VAL A 93 -1.26 -9.74 3.98
N VAL A 94 -2.02 -8.74 3.53
CA VAL A 94 -1.80 -8.04 2.27
C VAL A 94 -1.51 -6.58 2.58
N VAL A 95 -0.32 -6.12 2.18
CA VAL A 95 0.10 -4.73 2.23
C VAL A 95 0.02 -4.17 0.81
N ARG A 96 -0.74 -3.10 0.61
CA ARG A 96 -0.83 -2.37 -0.66
C ARG A 96 -0.43 -0.92 -0.45
N LEU A 97 0.39 -0.41 -1.36
CA LEU A 97 0.66 1.02 -1.47
C LEU A 97 0.02 1.58 -2.74
N PHE A 98 -0.69 2.69 -2.58
CA PHE A 98 -1.32 3.42 -3.68
C PHE A 98 -0.65 4.77 -3.86
N TYR A 99 -0.36 5.16 -5.10
CA TYR A 99 0.17 6.49 -5.41
C TYR A 99 -0.53 7.12 -6.61
N GLN A 100 -1.04 8.33 -6.44
CA GLN A 100 -1.68 9.10 -7.51
C GLN A 100 -0.62 9.82 -8.36
N TRP A 101 -0.18 9.19 -9.45
CA TRP A 101 0.88 9.71 -10.30
C TRP A 101 0.36 10.75 -11.32
N PRO A 102 0.86 11.99 -11.32
CA PRO A 102 0.46 13.01 -12.29
C PRO A 102 1.02 12.73 -13.69
N LEU A 103 0.18 12.83 -14.71
CA LEU A 103 0.59 12.76 -16.12
C LEU A 103 0.56 14.16 -16.73
N PHE A 104 1.71 14.65 -17.16
CA PHE A 104 1.83 16.00 -17.73
C PHE A 104 1.55 16.05 -19.24
N VAL A 105 1.76 14.94 -19.95
CA VAL A 105 1.60 14.88 -21.41
C VAL A 105 0.57 13.80 -21.75
N THR A 106 -0.70 14.18 -21.79
CA THR A 106 -1.83 13.28 -22.13
C THR A 106 -2.50 13.63 -23.47
N GLY A 107 -2.20 14.81 -24.05
CA GLY A 107 -2.88 15.34 -25.24
C GLY A 107 -2.29 14.99 -26.60
N LEU A 108 -1.20 14.20 -26.65
CA LEU A 108 -0.49 13.85 -27.89
C LEU A 108 -0.79 12.42 -28.39
N GLY A 109 -1.98 11.89 -28.06
CA GLY A 109 -2.46 10.59 -28.55
C GLY A 109 -2.09 9.36 -27.69
N TYR A 110 -1.23 9.52 -26.67
CA TYR A 110 -0.94 8.49 -25.68
C TYR A 110 -1.34 8.95 -24.27
N ASN A 111 -2.49 8.48 -23.78
CA ASN A 111 -2.98 8.76 -22.44
C ASN A 111 -3.19 7.45 -21.68
N ILE A 112 -2.49 7.29 -20.56
CA ILE A 112 -2.55 6.13 -19.67
C ILE A 112 -3.23 6.44 -18.33
N SER A 113 -3.96 7.55 -18.25
CA SER A 113 -4.73 7.93 -17.06
C SER A 113 -5.84 6.93 -16.80
N ASN A 114 -5.98 6.53 -15.54
CA ASN A 114 -7.13 5.77 -15.04
C ASN A 114 -7.80 6.48 -13.86
N LEU A 115 -7.30 7.68 -13.49
CA LEU A 115 -7.91 8.59 -12.55
C LEU A 115 -8.34 9.88 -13.26
N ALA A 116 -9.38 10.51 -12.73
CA ALA A 116 -9.75 11.87 -13.08
C ALA A 116 -8.56 12.83 -12.87
N GLY A 117 -8.50 13.93 -13.63
CA GLY A 117 -7.45 14.94 -13.47
C GLY A 117 -6.10 14.59 -14.11
N ASN A 118 -6.07 13.75 -15.16
CA ASN A 118 -4.83 13.31 -15.84
C ASN A 118 -3.86 12.59 -14.90
N GLN A 119 -4.37 11.69 -14.06
CA GLN A 119 -3.55 10.92 -13.14
C GLN A 119 -3.62 9.42 -13.44
N ARG A 120 -2.57 8.71 -13.05
CA ARG A 120 -2.54 7.25 -13.05
C ARG A 120 -2.36 6.75 -11.63
N LEU A 121 -3.27 5.92 -11.16
CA LEU A 121 -3.11 5.20 -9.89
C LEU A 121 -2.04 4.12 -10.07
N LEU A 122 -0.91 4.29 -9.39
CA LEU A 122 0.06 3.23 -9.18
C LEU A 122 -0.37 2.41 -7.97
N VAL A 123 -0.26 1.09 -8.09
CA VAL A 123 -0.53 0.13 -7.02
C VAL A 123 0.63 -0.84 -6.96
N ALA A 124 1.11 -1.11 -5.76
CA ALA A 124 2.07 -2.17 -5.46
C ALA A 124 1.53 -2.99 -4.30
N THR A 125 1.78 -4.31 -4.33
CA THR A 125 1.13 -5.27 -3.41
C THR A 125 2.12 -6.33 -2.94
N ALA A 126 2.24 -6.50 -1.63
CA ALA A 126 2.90 -7.63 -1.01
C ALA A 126 1.87 -8.46 -0.23
N ALA A 127 1.88 -9.78 -0.42
CA ALA A 127 1.03 -10.71 0.31
C ALA A 127 1.89 -11.81 0.92
N PHE A 128 1.73 -12.05 2.22
CA PHE A 128 2.59 -12.94 2.99
C PHE A 128 1.83 -13.53 4.18
N ARG A 129 2.46 -14.48 4.87
CA ARG A 129 2.03 -14.95 6.18
C ARG A 129 2.98 -14.35 7.21
N ASN A 130 2.43 -13.69 8.23
CA ASN A 130 3.21 -13.17 9.34
C ASN A 130 4.05 -14.28 10.00
N GLU A 131 5.31 -13.97 10.29
CA GLU A 131 6.21 -14.85 11.02
C GLU A 131 5.71 -15.09 12.45
N PRO A 132 6.21 -16.14 13.13
CA PRO A 132 6.02 -16.28 14.56
C PRO A 132 6.71 -15.12 15.32
N PHE A 133 5.95 -14.30 16.03
CA PHE A 133 6.46 -13.22 16.88
C PHE A 133 5.67 -13.08 18.18
N THR A 134 6.28 -12.46 19.20
CA THR A 134 5.62 -12.14 20.48
C THR A 134 5.27 -10.65 20.50
N ALA A 135 4.18 -10.28 19.86
CA ALA A 135 3.63 -8.92 19.90
C ALA A 135 2.30 -8.92 20.65
N PRO A 136 1.89 -7.79 21.26
CA PRO A 136 0.51 -7.64 21.73
C PRO A 136 -0.44 -7.94 20.55
N THR A 137 -1.52 -8.67 20.82
CA THR A 137 -2.53 -9.02 19.81
C THR A 137 -2.97 -7.75 19.08
N SER A 138 -2.64 -7.64 17.79
CA SER A 138 -3.12 -6.54 16.98
C SER A 138 -4.61 -6.77 16.77
N THR A 139 -5.44 -5.86 17.29
CA THR A 139 -6.90 -5.94 17.19
C THR A 139 -7.37 -5.43 15.83
N CYS A 140 -7.10 -6.24 14.83
CA CYS A 140 -7.90 -6.40 13.63
C CYS A 140 -8.04 -7.90 13.39
#